data_AF-A0A5D4TA18-F1
#
_entry.id   AF-A0A5D4TA18-F1
#
_cell.length_a   1.000
_cell.length_b   1.000
_cell.length_c   1.000
_cell.angle_alpha   90.00
_cell.angle_beta   90.00
_cell.angle_gamma   90.00
#
_symmetry.space_group_name_H-M   'P 1'
#
loop_
_entity.id
_entity.type
_entity.pdbx_description
1 polymer ?
#
loop_
_entity_poly.entity_id
_entity_poly.type
_entity_poly.pdbx_seq_one_letter_code
_entity_poly.pdbx_strand_id
1 'polypeptide(L)'
;MHFIKRYEINENTFILRVPSTQLTVMYDPHRLNEHLASGKEFPTPNTWDHTLFFTTFVSVDDLFVGKDILIPMKRNPRNQNTKSSVSNNIATALVSEDLDSLDEKQQPTGFPLCESFYINNRGISLVAHKVNVINNVTFLGENGKVFSQVLEVHMDVENEGNIDGGHTYKIILEQVERMAKIEKKLKAHVRLEINVNLRDVTSFAAARNTNAAVKEASIMNSRGEFDTLKVILRDLPFFERIAYRQNDKGIPIENIVEYIELFNLKKSPLFESEEMMIPTPIIPKQKWGSSKREILKFYSDEINNAIVEERPSEYDLMTPIINDIFWLYTEIEKNLSKIYNKHANGKRNANFAALAYVTRNETKEKKLANGKKYRQLTTYGNGEPSEENIMPYVIDKGLAVPIAGMFRMLLEKDPETGIYSWISGVDLKQHAGQIIGFIIEEAMKAVAEEGPDNYAKDRMTWKNNLLTMSQYRMRIQSQGAYSK
;
A
#
# COMPACT_ATOMS: atom_id res chain seq x y z
N MET A 1 47.30 6.22 25.98
CA MET A 1 46.32 6.04 24.89
C MET A 1 45.40 7.26 24.89
N HIS A 2 45.30 7.97 23.76
CA HIS A 2 44.31 9.03 23.61
C HIS A 2 42.97 8.36 23.31
N PHE A 3 42.04 8.36 24.26
CA PHE A 3 40.69 7.84 24.06
C PHE A 3 39.84 8.96 23.45
N ILE A 4 39.21 8.71 22.30
CA ILE A 4 38.34 9.69 21.64
C ILE A 4 36.86 9.28 21.76
N LYS A 5 35.94 10.25 21.70
CA LYS A 5 34.50 9.98 21.73
C LYS A 5 33.97 9.71 20.32
N ARG A 6 32.92 8.88 20.21
CA ARG A 6 32.23 8.65 18.93
C ARG A 6 31.39 9.85 18.47
N TYR A 7 30.73 10.47 19.43
CA TYR A 7 29.89 11.64 19.25
C TYR A 7 30.49 12.76 20.09
N GLU A 8 30.75 13.90 19.46
CA GLU A 8 31.36 15.06 20.11
C GLU A 8 30.78 16.33 19.50
N ILE A 9 30.50 17.32 20.35
CA ILE A 9 30.15 18.68 19.91
C ILE A 9 31.21 19.61 20.43
N ASN A 10 31.91 20.27 19.51
CA ASN A 10 32.90 21.30 19.78
C ASN A 10 32.40 22.60 19.17
N GLU A 11 31.97 23.53 20.03
CA GLU A 11 31.33 24.79 19.62
C GLU A 11 30.13 24.55 18.68
N ASN A 12 30.24 24.94 17.41
CA ASN A 12 29.21 24.76 16.39
C ASN A 12 29.43 23.52 15.51
N THR A 13 30.45 22.70 15.81
CA THR A 13 30.81 21.52 15.02
C THR A 13 30.44 20.25 15.74
N PHE A 14 29.59 19.45 15.13
CA PHE A 14 29.32 18.07 15.51
C PHE A 14 30.29 17.14 14.79
N ILE A 15 30.91 16.24 15.54
CA ILE A 15 31.86 15.25 15.03
C ILE A 15 31.27 13.86 15.24
N LEU A 16 31.04 13.15 14.14
CA LEU A 16 30.65 11.75 14.11
C LEU A 16 31.86 10.89 13.75
N ARG A 17 32.21 9.93 14.61
CA ARG A 17 33.27 8.95 14.36
C ARG A 17 32.70 7.56 14.22
N VAL A 18 32.77 6.99 13.02
CA VAL A 18 32.25 5.65 12.72
C VAL A 18 33.35 4.75 12.18
N PRO A 19 33.51 3.54 12.74
CA PRO A 19 34.33 2.50 12.14
C PRO A 19 33.85 2.17 10.72
N SER A 20 34.79 2.01 9.81
CA SER A 20 34.50 1.53 8.47
C SER A 20 35.67 0.71 7.94
N THR A 21 35.36 -0.47 7.43
CA THR A 21 36.31 -1.34 6.70
C THR A 21 36.20 -1.17 5.19
N GLN A 22 35.26 -0.34 4.71
CA GLN A 22 34.94 -0.19 3.30
C GLN A 22 34.48 1.24 3.00
N LEU A 23 35.33 1.97 2.27
CA LEU A 23 35.10 3.36 1.91
C LEU A 23 35.24 3.56 0.41
N THR A 24 34.19 4.07 -0.22
CA THR A 24 34.24 4.60 -1.58
C THR A 24 34.20 6.12 -1.52
N VAL A 25 35.07 6.78 -2.29
CA VAL A 25 35.06 8.24 -2.46
C VAL A 25 34.89 8.55 -3.95
N MET A 26 33.90 9.37 -4.28
CA MET A 26 33.66 9.85 -5.63
C MET A 26 33.80 11.38 -5.65
N TYR A 27 34.33 11.90 -6.76
CA TYR A 27 34.56 13.32 -6.98
C TYR A 27 33.49 13.87 -7.91
N ASP A 28 33.17 15.16 -7.80
CA ASP A 28 32.38 15.88 -8.81
C ASP A 28 32.97 15.60 -10.21
N PRO A 29 32.23 14.92 -11.10
CA PRO A 29 32.76 14.45 -12.37
C PRO A 29 33.09 15.60 -13.32
N HIS A 30 32.35 16.71 -13.26
CA HIS A 30 32.64 17.86 -14.12
C HIS A 30 33.96 18.52 -13.73
N ARG A 31 34.15 18.73 -12.43
CA ARG A 31 35.37 19.36 -11.91
C ARG A 31 36.58 18.44 -12.00
N LEU A 32 36.40 17.15 -11.77
CA LEU A 32 37.45 16.16 -11.94
C LEU A 32 37.96 16.13 -13.39
N ASN A 33 37.04 16.15 -14.36
CA ASN A 33 37.41 16.18 -15.77
C ASN A 33 38.18 17.45 -16.15
N GLU A 34 37.74 18.62 -15.68
CA GLU A 34 38.48 19.90 -15.87
C GLU A 34 39.89 19.83 -15.26
N HIS A 35 40.00 19.31 -14.03
CA HIS A 35 41.27 19.17 -13.32
C HIS A 35 42.25 18.24 -14.05
N LEU A 36 41.78 17.06 -14.46
CA LEU A 36 42.62 16.09 -15.20
C LEU A 36 42.98 16.59 -16.61
N ALA A 37 42.07 17.29 -17.29
CA ALA A 37 42.34 17.90 -18.59
C ALA A 37 43.44 18.98 -18.53
N SER A 38 43.63 19.60 -17.36
CA SER A 38 44.75 20.54 -17.12
C SER A 38 46.11 19.87 -16.91
N GLY A 39 46.20 18.53 -17.05
CA GLY A 39 47.43 17.77 -16.91
C GLY A 39 47.86 17.52 -15.46
N LYS A 40 46.99 17.79 -14.50
CA LYS A 40 47.24 17.54 -13.07
C LYS A 40 46.98 16.09 -12.71
N GLU A 41 47.70 15.60 -11.70
CA GLU A 41 47.47 14.27 -11.13
C GLU A 41 46.09 14.16 -10.46
N PHE A 42 45.64 12.92 -10.28
CA PHE A 42 44.37 12.64 -9.62
C PHE A 42 44.37 13.23 -8.19
N PRO A 43 43.36 14.03 -7.82
CA PRO A 43 43.36 14.74 -6.55
C PRO A 43 43.17 13.78 -5.37
N THR A 44 43.62 14.21 -4.19
CA THR A 44 43.25 13.55 -2.93
C THR A 44 42.02 14.21 -2.32
N PRO A 45 41.22 13.50 -1.49
CA PRO A 45 40.00 14.09 -0.90
C PRO A 45 40.29 15.33 -0.05
N ASN A 46 41.43 15.34 0.65
CA ASN A 46 41.83 16.44 1.53
C ASN A 46 42.24 17.72 0.79
N THR A 47 42.56 17.60 -0.50
CA THR A 47 43.04 18.70 -1.36
C THR A 47 42.00 19.12 -2.39
N TRP A 48 40.74 18.68 -2.24
CA TRP A 48 39.69 18.87 -3.23
C TRP A 48 38.59 19.80 -2.72
N ASP A 49 38.48 20.98 -3.33
CA ASP A 49 37.53 22.03 -2.91
C ASP A 49 36.13 21.91 -3.54
N HIS A 50 35.90 20.86 -4.33
CA HIS A 50 34.60 20.59 -4.95
C HIS A 50 33.88 19.45 -4.25
N THR A 51 32.66 19.15 -4.71
CA THR A 51 31.82 18.15 -4.06
C THR A 51 32.50 16.78 -4.04
N LEU A 52 32.46 16.13 -2.87
CA LEU A 52 32.89 14.75 -2.67
C LEU A 52 31.71 13.93 -2.14
N PHE A 53 31.63 12.69 -2.58
CA PHE A 53 30.64 11.72 -2.13
C PHE A 53 31.38 10.55 -1.49
N PHE A 54 31.29 10.44 -0.16
CA PHE A 54 31.78 9.29 0.58
C PHE A 54 30.62 8.31 0.77
N THR A 55 30.88 7.02 0.59
CA THR A 55 29.90 5.96 0.86
C THR A 55 30.57 4.83 1.62
N THR A 56 29.93 4.39 2.70
CA THR A 56 30.38 3.28 3.55
C THR A 56 29.17 2.50 4.07
N PHE A 57 29.39 1.26 4.50
CA PHE A 57 28.47 0.57 5.40
C PHE A 57 28.99 0.70 6.84
N VAL A 58 28.09 0.97 7.78
CA VAL A 58 28.38 1.06 9.21
C VAL A 58 27.50 0.07 9.96
N SER A 59 28.03 -0.54 11.02
CA SER A 59 27.21 -1.36 11.92
C SER A 59 26.14 -0.49 12.57
N VAL A 60 24.93 -1.02 12.70
CA VAL A 60 23.84 -0.32 13.40
C VAL A 60 24.16 -0.13 14.89
N ASP A 61 24.89 -1.06 15.51
CA ASP A 61 25.37 -0.94 16.89
C ASP A 61 26.37 0.23 17.03
N ASP A 62 27.23 0.42 16.03
CA ASP A 62 28.24 1.48 16.03
C ASP A 62 27.64 2.90 15.96
N LEU A 63 26.40 3.03 15.49
CA LEU A 63 25.61 4.28 15.49
C LEU A 63 24.86 4.52 16.81
N PHE A 64 24.69 3.49 17.64
CA PHE A 64 24.00 3.62 18.92
C PHE A 64 24.94 4.11 20.03
N VAL A 65 26.22 3.75 19.96
CA VAL A 65 27.21 4.11 20.97
C VAL A 65 27.44 5.63 20.97
N GLY A 66 27.00 6.32 22.01
CA GLY A 66 27.05 7.79 22.13
C GLY A 66 25.72 8.51 21.85
N LYS A 67 24.59 7.78 21.85
CA LYS A 67 23.21 8.29 21.59
C LYS A 67 22.76 9.52 22.38
N ASP A 68 23.44 9.84 23.49
CA ASP A 68 23.11 11.00 24.34
C ASP A 68 23.15 12.32 23.53
N ILE A 69 23.83 12.30 22.39
CA ILE A 69 23.83 13.37 21.42
C ILE A 69 23.46 12.79 20.04
N LEU A 70 22.41 13.33 19.41
CA LEU A 70 21.94 12.87 18.10
C LEU A 70 22.64 13.63 16.97
N ILE A 71 22.81 12.95 15.82
CA ILE A 71 23.21 13.59 14.56
C ILE A 71 22.26 14.78 14.27
N PRO A 72 22.78 15.96 13.91
CA PRO A 72 21.95 17.11 13.56
C PRO A 72 20.95 16.76 12.45
N MET A 73 19.67 17.13 12.64
CA MET A 73 18.58 16.80 11.72
C MET A 73 17.81 18.04 11.22
N LYS A 74 18.28 19.25 11.52
CA LYS A 74 17.57 20.51 11.21
C LYS A 74 17.29 20.71 9.72
N ARG A 75 18.17 20.19 8.86
CA ARG A 75 18.03 20.24 7.39
C ARG A 75 17.27 19.05 6.79
N ASN A 76 16.80 18.10 7.61
CA ASN A 76 15.91 17.05 7.12
C ASN A 76 14.50 17.64 6.91
N PRO A 77 13.95 17.62 5.69
CA PRO A 77 12.65 18.23 5.39
C PRO A 77 11.44 17.44 5.92
N ARG A 78 11.62 16.25 6.53
CA ARG A 78 10.53 15.42 7.08
C ARG A 78 10.48 15.44 8.60
N ASN A 79 9.28 15.61 9.15
CA ASN A 79 8.98 15.25 10.54
C ASN A 79 9.13 13.74 10.73
N GLN A 80 9.97 13.34 11.69
CA GLN A 80 10.27 11.92 11.90
C GLN A 80 9.21 11.21 12.75
N ASN A 81 8.04 10.93 12.15
CA ASN A 81 7.01 10.09 12.78
C ASN A 81 7.43 8.61 12.74
N THR A 82 7.78 8.04 13.90
CA THR A 82 8.20 6.63 14.05
C THR A 82 7.05 5.63 14.04
N LYS A 83 5.79 6.10 14.01
CA LYS A 83 4.58 5.25 14.01
C LYS A 83 4.00 5.00 12.62
N SER A 84 4.73 5.34 11.56
CA SER A 84 4.27 5.15 10.18
C SER A 84 4.44 3.70 9.71
N SER A 85 3.70 3.27 8.69
CA SER A 85 3.86 1.93 8.10
C SER A 85 5.26 1.68 7.53
N VAL A 86 5.91 2.72 6.99
CA VAL A 86 7.30 2.66 6.52
C VAL A 86 8.24 2.43 7.70
N SER A 87 8.00 3.12 8.82
CA SER A 87 8.79 2.94 10.05
C SER A 87 8.65 1.53 10.60
N ASN A 88 7.44 0.97 10.61
CA ASN A 88 7.21 -0.41 11.03
C ASN A 88 7.95 -1.42 10.14
N ASN A 89 7.92 -1.23 8.81
CA ASN A 89 8.66 -2.12 7.89
C ASN A 89 10.19 -2.08 8.16
N ILE A 90 10.77 -0.90 8.45
CA ILE A 90 12.19 -0.76 8.79
C ILE A 90 12.49 -1.47 10.12
N ALA A 91 11.63 -1.31 11.12
CA ALA A 91 11.79 -1.97 12.42
C ALA A 91 11.72 -3.50 12.29
N THR A 92 10.75 -4.03 11.54
CA THR A 92 10.61 -5.47 11.30
C THR A 92 11.79 -6.05 10.52
N ALA A 93 12.44 -5.26 9.65
CA ALA A 93 13.65 -5.67 8.94
C ALA A 93 14.90 -5.72 9.83
N LEU A 94 14.89 -5.07 10.99
CA LEU A 94 15.96 -5.11 12.00
C LEU A 94 15.70 -6.14 13.11
N VAL A 95 14.43 -6.36 13.46
CA VAL A 95 14.02 -7.21 14.60
C VAL A 95 12.70 -7.91 14.24
N SER A 96 12.65 -9.23 14.43
CA SER A 96 11.45 -10.07 14.28
C SER A 96 11.05 -10.59 15.66
N GLU A 97 9.88 -10.23 16.17
CA GLU A 97 9.43 -10.67 17.51
C GLU A 97 9.42 -12.20 17.66
N ASP A 98 9.05 -12.92 16.59
CA ASP A 98 9.02 -14.38 16.59
C ASP A 98 10.43 -14.98 16.67
N LEU A 99 11.38 -14.53 15.84
CA LEU A 99 12.74 -15.08 15.80
C LEU A 99 13.62 -14.57 16.95
N ASP A 100 13.40 -13.35 17.41
CA ASP A 100 14.18 -12.74 18.48
C ASP A 100 13.73 -13.21 19.88
N SER A 101 12.55 -13.84 19.97
CA SER A 101 12.11 -14.58 21.17
C SER A 101 12.80 -15.94 21.34
N LEU A 102 13.39 -16.49 20.27
CA LEU A 102 14.10 -17.77 20.30
C LEU A 102 15.54 -17.60 20.84
N ASP A 103 16.05 -18.66 21.47
CA ASP A 103 17.47 -18.75 21.82
C ASP A 103 18.34 -18.80 20.54
N GLU A 104 19.55 -18.24 20.56
CA GLU A 104 20.45 -18.21 19.38
C GLU A 104 20.70 -19.60 18.78
N LYS A 105 20.66 -20.66 19.60
CA LYS A 105 20.83 -22.06 19.18
C LYS A 105 19.58 -22.66 18.52
N GLN A 106 18.43 -22.00 18.66
CA GLN A 106 17.12 -22.43 18.16
C GLN A 106 16.68 -21.63 16.93
N GLN A 107 17.40 -20.55 16.58
CA GLN A 107 17.12 -19.80 15.36
C GLN A 107 17.47 -20.66 14.11
N PRO A 108 16.60 -20.66 13.07
CA PRO A 108 16.88 -21.40 11.84
C PRO A 108 18.17 -20.93 11.18
N THR A 109 19.04 -21.88 10.81
CA THR A 109 20.27 -21.59 10.05
C THR A 109 19.89 -21.03 8.68
N GLY A 110 20.22 -19.75 8.42
CA GLY A 110 20.02 -19.10 7.12
C GLY A 110 18.95 -17.99 7.05
N PHE A 111 18.30 -17.63 8.17
CA PHE A 111 17.35 -16.51 8.24
C PHE A 111 17.81 -15.32 9.11
N PRO A 112 18.94 -14.67 8.81
CA PRO A 112 19.30 -13.44 9.50
C PRO A 112 18.55 -12.26 8.86
N LEU A 113 17.32 -11.96 9.31
CA LEU A 113 16.54 -10.81 8.82
C LEU A 113 17.40 -9.52 8.73
N CYS A 114 18.26 -9.34 9.72
CA CYS A 114 19.22 -8.24 9.88
C CYS A 114 20.28 -8.13 8.77
N GLU A 115 20.72 -9.24 8.16
CA GLU A 115 21.84 -9.21 7.20
C GLU A 115 21.45 -8.56 5.87
N SER A 116 20.16 -8.64 5.50
CA SER A 116 19.65 -7.99 4.28
C SER A 116 19.26 -6.52 4.48
N PHE A 117 19.37 -5.99 5.71
CA PHE A 117 18.86 -4.66 6.05
C PHE A 117 19.46 -3.55 5.17
N TYR A 118 20.76 -3.59 4.90
CA TYR A 118 21.43 -2.61 4.04
C TYR A 118 21.02 -2.68 2.56
N ILE A 119 20.45 -3.81 2.12
CA ILE A 119 19.94 -4.00 0.75
C ILE A 119 18.53 -3.42 0.67
N ASN A 120 17.71 -3.68 1.69
CA ASN A 120 16.31 -3.29 1.74
C ASN A 120 16.08 -1.85 2.23
N ASN A 121 17.11 -1.21 2.79
CA ASN A 121 17.06 0.18 3.25
C ASN A 121 18.00 1.09 2.42
N ARG A 122 17.52 2.29 2.08
CA ARG A 122 18.31 3.28 1.31
C ARG A 122 19.51 3.85 2.08
N GLY A 123 19.53 3.68 3.40
CA GLY A 123 20.58 4.18 4.28
C GLY A 123 20.27 5.55 4.88
N ILE A 124 21.34 6.21 5.32
CA ILE A 124 21.35 7.53 5.96
C ILE A 124 22.20 8.44 5.09
N SER A 125 21.65 9.58 4.67
CA SER A 125 22.38 10.59 3.89
C SER A 125 22.70 11.80 4.75
N LEU A 126 23.97 12.19 4.79
CA LEU A 126 24.52 13.31 5.53
C LEU A 126 25.11 14.36 4.58
N VAL A 127 25.07 15.61 5.01
CA VAL A 127 25.91 16.69 4.52
C VAL A 127 26.92 17.06 5.60
N ALA A 128 28.15 17.31 5.20
CA ALA A 128 29.27 17.65 6.08
C ALA A 128 30.21 18.64 5.37
N HIS A 129 30.94 19.47 6.11
CA HIS A 129 31.98 20.31 5.53
C HIS A 129 33.34 19.61 5.48
N LYS A 130 33.53 18.53 6.25
CA LYS A 130 34.81 17.80 6.27
C LYS A 130 34.66 16.34 6.67
N VAL A 131 35.45 15.48 6.05
CA VAL A 131 35.62 14.07 6.42
C VAL A 131 37.11 13.75 6.48
N ASN A 132 37.57 13.22 7.62
CA ASN A 132 38.90 12.66 7.77
C ASN A 132 38.83 11.14 7.87
N VAL A 133 39.86 10.46 7.41
CA VAL A 133 40.09 9.04 7.70
C VAL A 133 41.21 8.96 8.72
N ILE A 134 40.91 8.47 9.92
CA ILE A 134 41.86 8.30 11.02
C ILE A 134 42.03 6.81 11.32
N ASN A 135 43.24 6.41 11.71
CA ASN A 135 43.61 4.99 11.85
C ASN A 135 44.00 4.65 13.29
N ASN A 136 43.89 3.36 13.64
CA ASN A 136 44.31 2.80 14.92
C ASN A 136 43.72 3.53 16.13
N VAL A 137 42.40 3.70 16.11
CA VAL A 137 41.64 4.45 17.11
C VAL A 137 41.10 3.52 18.20
N THR A 138 41.13 3.98 19.46
CA THR A 138 40.40 3.38 20.57
C THR A 138 39.38 4.39 21.10
N PHE A 139 38.11 3.99 21.18
CA PHE A 139 37.05 4.86 21.69
C PHE A 139 36.95 4.79 23.22
N LEU A 140 36.57 5.91 23.82
CA LEU A 140 36.27 6.02 25.25
C LEU A 140 35.12 5.06 25.60
N GLY A 141 35.34 4.19 26.60
CA GLY A 141 34.34 3.19 27.04
C GLY A 141 34.39 1.86 26.29
N GLU A 142 35.22 1.73 25.26
CA GLU A 142 35.45 0.48 24.50
C GLU A 142 36.87 -0.05 24.71
N ASN A 143 37.26 -0.18 25.99
CA ASN A 143 38.61 -0.56 26.39
C ASN A 143 39.04 -1.89 25.77
N GLY A 144 40.22 -1.92 25.16
CA GLY A 144 40.80 -3.13 24.54
C GLY A 144 40.44 -3.36 23.07
N LYS A 145 39.58 -2.52 22.47
CA LYS A 145 39.26 -2.58 21.04
C LYS A 145 40.02 -1.49 20.26
N VAL A 146 40.69 -1.88 19.19
CA VAL A 146 41.37 -0.96 18.26
C VAL A 146 40.69 -1.05 16.90
N PHE A 147 40.23 0.08 16.38
CA PHE A 147 39.66 0.19 15.04
C PHE A 147 40.75 0.64 14.07
N SER A 148 41.02 -0.19 13.06
CA SER A 148 42.07 0.08 12.08
C SER A 148 41.80 1.35 11.27
N GLN A 149 40.53 1.61 10.96
CA GLN A 149 40.08 2.75 10.16
C GLN A 149 38.74 3.29 10.68
N VAL A 150 38.67 4.60 10.86
CA VAL A 150 37.50 5.35 11.34
C VAL A 150 37.31 6.57 10.46
N LEU A 151 36.07 6.79 10.03
CA LEU A 151 35.64 8.02 9.39
C LEU A 151 35.27 9.04 10.46
N GLU A 152 35.92 10.19 10.45
CA GLU A 152 35.62 11.33 11.30
C GLU A 152 34.94 12.42 10.45
N VAL A 153 33.62 12.57 10.65
CA VAL A 153 32.74 13.43 9.85
C VAL A 153 32.40 14.67 10.68
N HIS A 154 32.74 15.85 10.15
CA HIS A 154 32.51 17.14 10.81
C HIS A 154 31.33 17.85 10.14
N MET A 155 30.36 18.24 10.95
CA MET A 155 29.09 18.83 10.50
C MET A 155 28.79 20.09 11.31
N ASP A 156 28.40 21.17 10.65
CA ASP A 156 27.81 22.33 11.30
C ASP A 156 26.44 21.96 11.90
N VAL A 157 26.25 22.20 13.20
CA VAL A 157 25.02 21.78 13.92
C VAL A 157 23.74 22.45 13.42
N GLU A 158 23.85 23.62 12.78
CA GLU A 158 22.72 24.40 12.28
C GLU A 158 22.43 24.11 10.80
N ASN A 159 23.49 23.97 10.01
CA ASN A 159 23.41 23.99 8.55
C ASN A 159 23.67 22.65 7.87
N GLU A 160 24.17 21.67 8.59
CA GLU A 160 24.58 20.37 8.05
C GLU A 160 23.98 19.22 8.87
N GLY A 161 24.40 17.99 8.57
CA GLY A 161 23.86 16.79 9.18
C GLY A 161 22.92 16.02 8.26
N ASN A 162 21.95 15.35 8.88
CA ASN A 162 21.05 14.44 8.19
C ASN A 162 20.09 15.20 7.26
N ILE A 163 20.02 14.74 6.01
CA ILE A 163 19.14 15.29 4.97
C ILE A 163 18.12 14.27 4.45
N ASP A 164 18.41 12.97 4.60
CA ASP A 164 17.51 11.86 4.27
C ASP A 164 17.84 10.65 5.15
N GLY A 165 16.88 9.75 5.36
CA GLY A 165 17.06 8.58 6.23
C GLY A 165 16.98 8.86 7.74
N GLY A 166 16.52 10.05 8.17
CA GLY A 166 16.35 10.38 9.59
C GLY A 166 15.39 9.44 10.35
N HIS A 167 14.35 8.93 9.68
CA HIS A 167 13.50 7.87 10.24
C HIS A 167 14.26 6.57 10.46
N THR A 168 15.03 6.13 9.46
CA THR A 168 15.89 4.94 9.56
C THR A 168 16.84 5.07 10.75
N TYR A 169 17.51 6.23 10.89
CA TYR A 169 18.41 6.50 12.00
C TYR A 169 17.72 6.35 13.37
N LYS A 170 16.56 7.01 13.57
CA LYS A 170 15.83 6.91 14.85
C LYS A 170 15.38 5.50 15.16
N ILE A 171 14.87 4.76 14.17
CA ILE A 171 14.43 3.37 14.35
C ILE A 171 15.60 2.48 14.72
N ILE A 172 16.77 2.66 14.08
CA ILE A 172 17.99 1.95 14.45
C ILE A 172 18.30 2.18 15.94
N LEU A 173 18.30 3.44 16.39
CA LEU A 173 18.60 3.74 17.80
C LEU A 173 17.60 3.09 18.76
N GLU A 174 16.31 3.17 18.46
CA GLU A 174 15.24 2.56 19.27
C GLU A 174 15.37 1.03 19.34
N GLN A 175 15.65 0.39 18.20
CA GLN A 175 15.76 -1.07 18.11
C GLN A 175 17.03 -1.58 18.78
N VAL A 176 18.18 -0.93 18.54
CA VAL A 176 19.44 -1.30 19.22
C VAL A 176 19.30 -1.11 20.73
N GLU A 177 18.68 -0.02 21.21
CA GLU A 177 18.41 0.18 22.64
C GLU A 177 17.54 -0.93 23.22
N ARG A 178 16.48 -1.31 22.50
CA ARG A 178 15.57 -2.38 22.91
C ARG A 178 16.30 -3.71 23.04
N MET A 179 17.13 -4.07 22.05
CA MET A 179 17.87 -5.33 22.05
C MET A 179 19.00 -5.34 23.10
N ALA A 180 19.64 -4.20 23.34
CA ALA A 180 20.65 -4.06 24.38
C ALA A 180 20.10 -4.33 25.79
N LYS A 181 18.82 -4.01 26.05
CA LYS A 181 18.14 -4.30 27.35
C LYS A 181 17.96 -5.79 27.62
N ILE A 182 17.99 -6.62 26.58
CA ILE A 182 17.94 -8.08 26.67
C ILE A 182 19.29 -8.72 26.30
N GLU A 183 20.37 -7.93 26.38
CA GLU A 183 21.76 -8.35 26.12
C GLU A 183 22.01 -8.94 24.72
N LYS A 184 21.15 -8.61 23.74
CA LYS A 184 21.30 -9.02 22.33
C LYS A 184 21.86 -7.89 21.48
N LYS A 185 22.76 -8.23 20.55
CA LYS A 185 23.34 -7.28 19.57
C LYS A 185 22.73 -7.46 18.19
N LEU A 186 22.59 -6.37 17.45
CA LEU A 186 22.06 -6.42 16.09
C LEU A 186 23.18 -6.57 15.06
N LYS A 187 23.21 -7.73 14.40
CA LYS A 187 24.13 -8.00 13.28
C LYS A 187 23.59 -7.42 11.97
N ALA A 188 23.37 -6.11 11.94
CA ALA A 188 22.93 -5.38 10.75
C ALA A 188 23.90 -4.27 10.40
N HIS A 189 23.94 -3.93 9.11
CA HIS A 189 24.67 -2.77 8.60
C HIS A 189 23.70 -1.81 7.94
N VAL A 190 24.02 -0.52 7.96
CA VAL A 190 23.29 0.52 7.22
C VAL A 190 24.26 1.28 6.33
N ARG A 191 23.80 1.68 5.13
CA ARG A 191 24.58 2.52 4.24
C ARG A 191 24.62 3.95 4.80
N LEU A 192 25.81 4.53 4.85
CA LEU A 192 26.03 5.95 5.15
C LEU A 192 26.58 6.64 3.91
N GLU A 193 25.86 7.62 3.39
CA GLU A 193 26.28 8.49 2.28
C GLU A 193 26.59 9.88 2.83
N ILE A 194 27.82 10.36 2.66
CA ILE A 194 28.26 11.66 3.20
C ILE A 194 28.67 12.54 2.02
N ASN A 195 27.99 13.68 1.90
CA ASN A 195 28.21 14.66 0.84
C ASN A 195 29.01 15.83 1.43
N VAL A 196 30.22 16.05 0.92
CA VAL A 196 31.09 17.15 1.34
C VAL A 196 31.12 18.22 0.26
N ASN A 197 31.12 19.50 0.66
CA ASN A 197 31.11 20.66 -0.26
C ASN A 197 29.91 20.64 -1.23
N LEU A 198 28.73 20.24 -0.76
CA LEU A 198 27.51 20.20 -1.56
C LEU A 198 26.92 21.61 -1.71
N ARG A 199 26.79 22.10 -2.95
CA ARG A 199 26.38 23.50 -3.23
C ARG A 199 24.89 23.79 -2.96
N ASP A 200 24.00 22.82 -3.23
CA ASP A 200 22.56 22.99 -3.06
C ASP A 200 21.95 21.81 -2.29
N VAL A 201 22.07 21.91 -0.96
CA VAL A 201 21.55 20.91 -0.02
C VAL A 201 20.03 20.78 -0.12
N THR A 202 19.31 21.89 -0.30
CA THR A 202 17.84 21.93 -0.31
C THR A 202 17.28 21.21 -1.52
N SER A 203 17.78 21.50 -2.72
CA SER A 203 17.33 20.82 -3.94
C SER A 203 17.71 19.35 -3.94
N PHE A 204 18.89 19.00 -3.42
CA PHE A 204 19.29 17.61 -3.27
C PHE A 204 18.37 16.84 -2.30
N ALA A 205 18.07 17.42 -1.14
CA ALA A 205 17.12 16.85 -0.20
C ALA A 205 15.72 16.71 -0.83
N ALA A 206 15.23 17.74 -1.53
CA ALA A 206 13.95 17.70 -2.23
C ALA A 206 13.90 16.59 -3.30
N ALA A 207 14.94 16.45 -4.12
CA ALA A 207 15.03 15.43 -5.16
C ALA A 207 14.93 14.01 -4.57
N ARG A 208 15.66 13.71 -3.49
CA ARG A 208 15.57 12.40 -2.81
C ARG A 208 14.16 12.13 -2.26
N ASN A 209 13.44 13.18 -1.89
CA ASN A 209 12.07 13.09 -1.37
C ASN A 209 10.99 12.88 -2.45
N THR A 210 11.26 13.21 -3.71
CA THR A 210 10.29 13.07 -4.82
C THR A 210 10.20 11.67 -5.42
N ASN A 211 11.14 10.77 -5.11
CA ASN A 211 11.09 9.38 -5.56
C ASN A 211 9.99 8.60 -4.82
N ALA A 212 8.79 8.56 -5.41
CA ALA A 212 7.64 7.82 -4.89
C ALA A 212 7.96 6.34 -4.66
N ALA A 213 7.52 5.78 -3.53
CA ALA A 213 7.65 4.35 -3.28
C ALA A 213 6.87 3.54 -4.32
N VAL A 214 7.42 2.39 -4.72
CA VAL A 214 6.74 1.44 -5.62
C VAL A 214 5.50 0.90 -4.92
N LYS A 215 4.35 0.94 -5.59
CA LYS A 215 3.11 0.38 -5.05
C LYS A 215 3.22 -1.15 -4.92
N GLU A 216 2.68 -1.70 -3.85
CA GLU A 216 2.70 -3.13 -3.56
C GLU A 216 2.11 -4.00 -4.68
N ALA A 217 1.02 -3.56 -5.31
CA ALA A 217 0.46 -4.21 -6.50
C ALA A 217 1.49 -4.38 -7.64
N SER A 218 2.38 -3.41 -7.84
CA SER A 218 3.41 -3.50 -8.88
C SER A 218 4.46 -4.56 -8.55
N ILE A 219 4.78 -4.74 -7.27
CA ILE A 219 5.70 -5.77 -6.78
C ILE A 219 5.04 -7.15 -6.95
N MET A 220 3.80 -7.31 -6.49
CA MET A 220 3.03 -8.56 -6.62
C MET A 220 2.87 -8.98 -8.09
N ASN A 221 2.53 -8.04 -8.97
CA ASN A 221 2.45 -8.32 -10.40
C ASN A 221 3.79 -8.80 -10.98
N SER A 222 4.91 -8.24 -10.52
CA SER A 222 6.25 -8.66 -10.96
C SER A 222 6.61 -10.07 -10.47
N ARG A 223 5.96 -10.57 -9.42
CA ARG A 223 6.09 -11.94 -8.90
C ARG A 223 5.11 -12.93 -9.51
N GLY A 224 4.25 -12.49 -10.43
CA GLY A 224 3.23 -13.34 -11.04
C GLY A 224 2.01 -13.62 -10.15
N GLU A 225 1.87 -12.93 -9.01
CA GLU A 225 0.80 -13.24 -8.04
C GLU A 225 -0.60 -13.03 -8.63
N PHE A 226 -0.78 -12.13 -9.61
CA PHE A 226 -2.06 -11.90 -10.27
C PHE A 226 -2.34 -12.78 -11.49
N ASP A 227 -1.51 -13.77 -11.79
CA ASP A 227 -1.64 -14.56 -13.02
C ASP A 227 -2.93 -15.38 -13.04
N THR A 228 -3.36 -15.92 -11.89
CA THR A 228 -4.69 -16.54 -11.73
C THR A 228 -5.82 -15.60 -12.14
N LEU A 229 -5.80 -14.35 -11.65
CA LEU A 229 -6.81 -13.37 -12.02
C LEU A 229 -6.72 -12.98 -13.50
N LYS A 230 -5.51 -12.91 -14.09
CA LYS A 230 -5.38 -12.61 -15.52
C LYS A 230 -6.06 -13.68 -16.38
N VAL A 231 -5.98 -14.94 -15.98
CA VAL A 231 -6.66 -16.04 -16.68
C VAL A 231 -8.18 -15.93 -16.53
N ILE A 232 -8.67 -15.77 -15.30
CA ILE A 232 -10.11 -15.69 -14.98
C ILE A 232 -10.78 -14.51 -15.69
N LEU A 233 -10.10 -13.36 -15.76
CA LEU A 233 -10.67 -12.10 -16.25
C LEU A 233 -10.45 -11.89 -17.75
N ARG A 234 -9.72 -12.77 -18.45
CA ARG A 234 -9.20 -12.50 -19.80
C ARG A 234 -10.27 -12.12 -20.81
N ASP A 235 -11.44 -12.73 -20.72
CA ASP A 235 -12.52 -12.57 -21.70
C ASP A 235 -13.51 -11.46 -21.29
N LEU A 236 -13.25 -10.76 -20.18
CA LEU A 236 -14.11 -9.66 -19.73
C LEU A 236 -13.78 -8.35 -20.48
N PRO A 237 -14.78 -7.50 -20.76
CA PRO A 237 -14.60 -6.30 -21.60
C PRO A 237 -13.53 -5.34 -21.11
N PHE A 238 -13.29 -5.29 -19.80
CA PHE A 238 -12.36 -4.36 -19.16
C PHE A 238 -10.95 -4.94 -18.93
N PHE A 239 -10.67 -6.17 -19.37
CA PHE A 239 -9.41 -6.87 -19.09
C PHE A 239 -8.17 -6.04 -19.43
N GLU A 240 -8.11 -5.51 -20.66
CA GLU A 240 -6.99 -4.67 -21.15
C GLU A 240 -6.85 -3.33 -20.43
N ARG A 241 -7.85 -2.94 -19.62
CA ARG A 241 -7.85 -1.71 -18.83
C ARG A 241 -7.40 -1.94 -17.39
N ILE A 242 -7.05 -3.16 -17.00
CA ILE A 242 -6.58 -3.43 -15.64
C ILE A 242 -5.14 -2.90 -15.49
N ALA A 243 -4.96 -2.01 -14.52
CA ALA A 243 -3.69 -1.39 -14.17
C ALA A 243 -2.98 -2.21 -13.09
N TYR A 244 -1.84 -2.82 -13.45
CA TYR A 244 -1.06 -3.70 -12.57
C TYR A 244 0.19 -3.00 -12.01
N ARG A 245 0.68 -1.94 -12.66
CA ARG A 245 1.91 -1.22 -12.32
C ARG A 245 1.65 0.22 -11.89
N GLN A 246 2.64 0.81 -11.23
CA GLN A 246 2.60 2.22 -10.89
C GLN A 246 2.60 3.06 -12.17
N ASN A 247 1.67 4.02 -12.23
CA ASN A 247 1.40 4.90 -13.39
C ASN A 247 0.67 4.25 -14.57
N ASP A 248 0.30 2.97 -14.49
CA ASP A 248 -0.64 2.40 -15.45
C ASP A 248 -1.96 3.18 -15.41
N LYS A 249 -2.52 3.42 -16.59
CA LYS A 249 -3.84 4.05 -16.74
C LYS A 249 -4.89 2.95 -16.72
N GLY A 250 -6.04 3.24 -16.13
CA GLY A 250 -7.18 2.33 -16.13
C GLY A 250 -7.67 1.99 -14.74
N ILE A 251 -8.18 0.78 -14.59
CA ILE A 251 -8.80 0.27 -13.38
C ILE A 251 -7.71 -0.37 -12.52
N PRO A 252 -7.38 0.19 -11.35
CA PRO A 252 -6.36 -0.42 -10.49
C PRO A 252 -6.74 -1.85 -10.11
N ILE A 253 -5.81 -2.80 -10.21
CA ILE A 253 -6.04 -4.21 -9.85
C ILE A 253 -6.60 -4.37 -8.44
N GLU A 254 -6.23 -3.48 -7.50
CA GLU A 254 -6.75 -3.59 -6.13
C GLU A 254 -8.27 -3.36 -6.06
N ASN A 255 -8.83 -2.57 -6.98
CA ASN A 255 -10.28 -2.36 -7.06
C ASN A 255 -11.00 -3.62 -7.59
N ILE A 256 -10.35 -4.38 -8.47
CA ILE A 256 -10.85 -5.66 -8.99
C ILE A 256 -10.89 -6.68 -7.85
N VAL A 257 -9.78 -6.83 -7.12
CA VAL A 257 -9.68 -7.73 -5.97
C VAL A 257 -10.69 -7.33 -4.88
N GLU A 258 -10.77 -6.04 -4.55
CA GLU A 258 -11.75 -5.48 -3.61
C GLU A 258 -13.19 -5.89 -3.96
N TYR A 259 -13.55 -5.81 -5.24
CA TYR A 259 -14.89 -6.12 -5.68
C TYR A 259 -15.19 -7.63 -5.69
N ILE A 260 -14.24 -8.47 -6.11
CA ILE A 260 -14.40 -9.94 -6.06
C ILE A 260 -14.51 -10.43 -4.61
N GLU A 261 -13.72 -9.88 -3.69
CA GLU A 261 -13.72 -10.25 -2.27
C GLU A 261 -15.07 -10.05 -1.57
N LEU A 262 -15.94 -9.16 -2.09
CA LEU A 262 -17.31 -9.01 -1.58
C LEU A 262 -18.15 -10.27 -1.73
N PHE A 263 -17.85 -11.10 -2.74
CA PHE A 263 -18.60 -12.30 -3.08
C PHE A 263 -17.92 -13.58 -2.57
N ASN A 264 -16.72 -13.48 -1.99
CA ASN A 264 -15.99 -14.59 -1.39
C ASN A 264 -16.66 -15.02 -0.08
N LEU A 265 -17.42 -16.12 -0.08
CA LEU A 265 -18.20 -16.60 1.06
C LEU A 265 -17.34 -17.22 2.17
N LYS A 266 -16.10 -17.65 1.88
CA LYS A 266 -15.16 -18.15 2.90
C LYS A 266 -14.72 -17.02 3.82
N LYS A 267 -14.42 -15.85 3.26
CA LYS A 267 -14.06 -14.65 4.04
C LYS A 267 -15.29 -13.87 4.47
N SER A 268 -16.33 -13.94 3.66
CA SER A 268 -17.54 -13.20 3.82
C SER A 268 -18.76 -14.10 4.02
N PRO A 269 -18.85 -14.81 5.17
CA PRO A 269 -19.96 -15.71 5.41
C PRO A 269 -21.29 -14.95 5.32
N LEU A 270 -22.31 -15.69 4.92
CA LEU A 270 -23.64 -15.15 4.76
C LEU A 270 -24.25 -14.78 6.11
N PHE A 271 -24.03 -15.62 7.13
CA PHE A 271 -24.62 -15.49 8.46
C PHE A 271 -23.56 -15.54 9.56
N GLU A 272 -23.81 -14.86 10.68
CA GLU A 272 -22.91 -14.82 11.86
C GLU A 272 -22.73 -16.21 12.47
N SER A 273 -23.80 -17.00 12.46
CA SER A 273 -23.80 -18.43 12.74
C SER A 273 -24.93 -19.10 11.98
N GLU A 274 -24.81 -20.41 11.75
CA GLU A 274 -25.87 -21.21 11.13
C GLU A 274 -27.16 -21.22 11.96
N GLU A 275 -27.06 -21.15 13.30
CA GLU A 275 -28.22 -21.16 14.20
C GLU A 275 -29.00 -19.84 14.18
N MET A 276 -28.30 -18.70 14.17
CA MET A 276 -28.93 -17.39 14.27
C MET A 276 -29.55 -16.92 12.96
N MET A 277 -29.03 -17.39 11.81
CA MET A 277 -29.43 -16.94 10.47
C MET A 277 -29.41 -15.41 10.31
N ILE A 278 -28.58 -14.72 11.12
CA ILE A 278 -28.40 -13.27 11.08
C ILE A 278 -27.31 -12.95 10.07
N PRO A 279 -27.57 -12.15 9.02
CA PRO A 279 -26.54 -11.87 8.04
C PRO A 279 -25.33 -11.17 8.67
N THR A 280 -24.12 -11.67 8.42
CA THR A 280 -22.91 -10.98 8.90
C THR A 280 -22.70 -9.73 8.06
N PRO A 281 -22.79 -8.51 8.65
CA PRO A 281 -22.52 -7.30 7.90
C PRO A 281 -21.03 -7.27 7.58
N ILE A 282 -20.70 -7.48 6.31
CA ILE A 282 -19.34 -7.34 5.84
C ILE A 282 -19.31 -6.06 5.05
N ILE A 283 -19.04 -5.01 5.82
CA ILE A 283 -18.38 -3.85 5.26
C ILE A 283 -16.99 -4.36 4.91
N PRO A 284 -16.55 -4.27 3.66
CA PRO A 284 -15.12 -4.32 3.40
C PRO A 284 -14.41 -3.48 4.47
N LYS A 285 -13.58 -4.10 5.33
CA LYS A 285 -12.93 -3.39 6.47
C LYS A 285 -12.12 -2.17 6.03
N GLN A 286 -11.88 -2.11 4.73
CA GLN A 286 -11.74 -0.93 3.92
C GLN A 286 -12.75 0.16 4.32
N LYS A 287 -12.33 0.99 5.27
CA LYS A 287 -12.38 2.40 4.92
C LYS A 287 -11.80 2.51 3.48
N TRP A 288 -12.12 3.57 2.76
CA TRP A 288 -11.09 4.60 2.59
C TRP A 288 -9.99 4.66 3.72
N GLY A 289 -9.20 3.59 3.98
CA GLY A 289 -8.32 3.45 5.15
C GLY A 289 -8.20 2.09 5.91
N SER A 290 -8.66 0.93 5.41
CA SER A 290 -7.72 -0.22 5.43
C SER A 290 -6.83 0.01 4.23
N SER A 291 -5.51 -0.04 4.38
CA SER A 291 -4.62 0.16 3.23
C SER A 291 -4.93 -0.92 2.18
N LYS A 292 -4.98 -0.55 0.89
CA LYS A 292 -5.06 -1.50 -0.25
C LYS A 292 -4.15 -2.72 -0.07
N ARG A 293 -3.03 -2.53 0.63
CA ARG A 293 -2.13 -3.53 1.19
C ARG A 293 -2.77 -4.71 1.92
N GLU A 294 -3.76 -4.50 2.79
CA GLU A 294 -4.40 -5.61 3.52
C GLU A 294 -5.20 -6.51 2.57
N ILE A 295 -5.97 -5.92 1.65
CA ILE A 295 -6.72 -6.66 0.63
C ILE A 295 -5.76 -7.48 -0.24
N LEU A 296 -4.70 -6.83 -0.70
CA LEU A 296 -3.67 -7.46 -1.51
C LEU A 296 -2.93 -8.57 -0.75
N LYS A 297 -2.66 -8.37 0.54
CA LYS A 297 -2.09 -9.40 1.40
C LYS A 297 -3.04 -10.60 1.51
N PHE A 298 -4.34 -10.38 1.72
CA PHE A 298 -5.29 -11.48 1.80
C PHE A 298 -5.39 -12.27 0.49
N TYR A 299 -5.40 -11.57 -0.64
CA TYR A 299 -5.33 -12.18 -1.97
C TYR A 299 -4.07 -13.06 -2.08
N SER A 300 -2.91 -12.49 -1.76
CA SER A 300 -1.61 -13.18 -1.79
C SER A 300 -1.61 -14.42 -0.90
N ASP A 301 -2.05 -14.29 0.35
CA ASP A 301 -2.13 -15.38 1.32
C ASP A 301 -3.04 -16.51 0.81
N GLU A 302 -4.20 -16.19 0.23
CA GLU A 302 -5.11 -17.22 -0.33
C GLU A 302 -4.51 -17.94 -1.53
N ILE A 303 -3.87 -17.22 -2.47
CA ILE A 303 -3.19 -17.83 -3.63
C ILE A 303 -2.04 -18.72 -3.16
N ASN A 304 -1.18 -18.23 -2.27
CA ASN A 304 -0.05 -18.99 -1.76
C ASN A 304 -0.52 -20.24 -0.99
N ASN A 305 -1.51 -20.10 -0.12
CA ASN A 305 -2.06 -21.23 0.63
C ASN A 305 -2.69 -22.25 -0.31
N ALA A 306 -3.43 -21.83 -1.34
CA ALA A 306 -4.02 -22.73 -2.32
C ALA A 306 -2.96 -23.54 -3.09
N ILE A 307 -1.84 -22.90 -3.45
CA ILE A 307 -0.69 -23.58 -4.09
C ILE A 307 -0.07 -24.60 -3.13
N VAL A 308 0.19 -24.21 -1.88
CA VAL A 308 0.80 -25.09 -0.86
C VAL A 308 -0.10 -26.27 -0.50
N GLU A 309 -1.39 -26.03 -0.41
CA GLU A 309 -2.41 -27.04 -0.11
C GLU A 309 -2.86 -27.83 -1.36
N GLU A 310 -2.28 -27.55 -2.53
CA GLU A 310 -2.59 -28.18 -3.82
C GLU A 310 -4.09 -28.21 -4.15
N ARG A 311 -4.79 -27.12 -3.85
CA ARG A 311 -6.23 -26.97 -4.10
C ARG A 311 -6.53 -25.75 -4.96
N PRO A 312 -7.73 -25.66 -5.57
CA PRO A 312 -8.20 -24.41 -6.15
C PRO A 312 -8.23 -23.29 -5.10
N SER A 313 -7.84 -22.09 -5.49
CA SER A 313 -8.04 -20.90 -4.67
C SER A 313 -9.54 -20.53 -4.63
N GLU A 314 -9.97 -19.74 -3.65
CA GLU A 314 -11.35 -19.21 -3.67
C GLU A 314 -11.66 -18.42 -4.96
N TYR A 315 -10.65 -17.79 -5.58
CA TYR A 315 -10.83 -17.08 -6.85
C TYR A 315 -11.12 -18.04 -8.00
N ASP A 316 -10.44 -19.18 -8.04
CA ASP A 316 -10.72 -20.24 -9.03
C ASP A 316 -12.15 -20.77 -8.86
N LEU A 317 -12.57 -21.02 -7.62
CA LEU A 317 -13.90 -21.53 -7.27
C LEU A 317 -15.03 -20.53 -7.61
N MET A 318 -14.73 -19.23 -7.64
CA MET A 318 -15.68 -18.17 -8.01
C MET A 318 -15.80 -17.97 -9.53
N THR A 319 -14.95 -18.57 -10.36
CA THR A 319 -14.96 -18.39 -11.83
C THR A 319 -16.36 -18.41 -12.46
N PRO A 320 -17.29 -19.32 -12.10
CA PRO A 320 -18.62 -19.35 -12.71
C PRO A 320 -19.47 -18.10 -12.51
N ILE A 321 -19.24 -17.34 -11.43
CA ILE A 321 -20.02 -16.13 -11.10
C ILE A 321 -19.30 -14.82 -11.47
N ILE A 322 -18.02 -14.87 -11.85
CA ILE A 322 -17.19 -13.67 -12.08
C ILE A 322 -17.80 -12.74 -13.14
N ASN A 323 -18.27 -13.30 -14.26
CA ASN A 323 -18.88 -12.48 -15.31
C ASN A 323 -20.14 -11.76 -14.78
N ASP A 324 -20.98 -12.48 -14.02
CA ASP A 324 -22.23 -11.93 -13.51
C ASP A 324 -22.01 -10.85 -12.46
N ILE A 325 -21.01 -10.97 -11.58
CA ILE A 325 -20.75 -9.93 -10.58
C ILE A 325 -20.29 -8.61 -11.22
N PHE A 326 -19.45 -8.65 -12.27
CA PHE A 326 -19.03 -7.44 -12.98
C PHE A 326 -20.12 -6.88 -13.90
N TRP A 327 -20.93 -7.76 -14.49
CA TRP A 327 -22.16 -7.37 -15.17
C TRP A 327 -23.11 -6.64 -14.21
N LEU A 328 -23.32 -7.16 -12.99
CA LEU A 328 -24.21 -6.56 -11.99
C LEU A 328 -23.78 -5.13 -11.64
N TYR A 329 -22.49 -4.89 -11.45
CA TYR A 329 -21.97 -3.54 -11.22
C TYR A 329 -22.32 -2.60 -12.38
N THR A 330 -22.05 -3.05 -13.60
CA THR A 330 -22.32 -2.29 -14.82
C THR A 330 -23.82 -2.01 -14.99
N GLU A 331 -24.65 -2.99 -14.66
CA GLU A 331 -26.11 -2.88 -14.71
C GLU A 331 -26.63 -1.84 -13.70
N ILE A 332 -26.08 -1.84 -12.48
CA ILE A 332 -26.35 -0.81 -11.47
C ILE A 332 -25.98 0.56 -12.03
N GLU A 333 -24.73 0.78 -12.48
CA GLU A 333 -24.30 2.09 -12.97
C GLU A 333 -25.19 2.61 -14.13
N LYS A 334 -25.55 1.74 -15.07
CA LYS A 334 -26.33 2.13 -16.26
C LYS A 334 -27.79 2.41 -15.96
N ASN A 335 -28.41 1.64 -15.06
CA ASN A 335 -29.86 1.63 -14.91
C ASN A 335 -30.36 2.19 -13.58
N LEU A 336 -29.47 2.59 -12.65
CA LEU A 336 -29.86 3.14 -11.34
C LEU A 336 -30.91 4.25 -11.44
N SER A 337 -30.73 5.18 -12.38
CA SER A 337 -31.65 6.31 -12.55
C SER A 337 -33.05 5.85 -12.97
N LYS A 338 -33.14 4.83 -13.83
CA LYS A 338 -34.42 4.27 -14.27
C LYS A 338 -35.08 3.47 -13.15
N ILE A 339 -34.29 2.70 -12.41
CA ILE A 339 -34.74 1.91 -11.27
C ILE A 339 -35.31 2.84 -10.21
N TYR A 340 -34.58 3.89 -9.82
CA TYR A 340 -35.07 4.90 -8.87
C TYR A 340 -36.37 5.54 -9.35
N ASN A 341 -36.43 6.04 -10.59
CA ASN A 341 -37.63 6.69 -11.13
C ASN A 341 -38.86 5.76 -11.17
N LYS A 342 -38.64 4.45 -11.32
CA LYS A 342 -39.71 3.45 -11.39
C LYS A 342 -40.18 2.99 -10.00
N HIS A 343 -39.27 2.85 -9.06
CA HIS A 343 -39.52 2.16 -7.79
C HIS A 343 -39.63 3.08 -6.57
N ALA A 344 -39.07 4.30 -6.60
CA ALA A 344 -39.15 5.23 -5.48
C ALA A 344 -40.51 5.97 -5.40
N ASN A 345 -40.85 6.48 -4.21
CA ASN A 345 -41.99 7.40 -3.95
C ASN A 345 -43.38 6.85 -4.34
N GLY A 346 -43.64 5.55 -4.15
CA GLY A 346 -44.99 5.00 -4.35
C GLY A 346 -45.54 5.13 -5.78
N LYS A 347 -44.66 5.15 -6.79
CA LYS A 347 -44.95 5.19 -8.25
C LYS A 347 -45.34 6.55 -8.86
N ARG A 348 -45.34 7.67 -8.13
CA ARG A 348 -45.56 9.00 -8.72
C ARG A 348 -44.49 10.00 -8.25
N ASN A 349 -43.88 10.70 -9.21
CA ASN A 349 -42.99 11.86 -9.04
C ASN A 349 -41.54 11.62 -8.59
N ALA A 350 -41.01 10.39 -8.63
CA ALA A 350 -39.57 10.19 -8.46
C ALA A 350 -38.77 10.74 -9.66
N ASN A 351 -37.80 11.62 -9.37
CA ASN A 351 -36.92 12.20 -10.39
C ASN A 351 -35.46 12.15 -9.93
N PHE A 352 -34.73 11.14 -10.42
CA PHE A 352 -33.32 10.93 -10.13
C PHE A 352 -32.47 12.17 -10.42
N ALA A 353 -32.76 12.89 -11.52
CA ALA A 353 -31.99 14.07 -11.92
C ALA A 353 -32.10 15.24 -10.93
N ALA A 354 -33.16 15.26 -10.11
CA ALA A 354 -33.39 16.30 -9.10
C ALA A 354 -32.77 15.97 -7.73
N LEU A 355 -32.15 14.80 -7.57
CA LEU A 355 -31.51 14.41 -6.31
C LEU A 355 -30.27 15.26 -6.06
N ALA A 356 -30.11 15.74 -4.82
CA ALA A 356 -28.94 16.51 -4.40
C ALA A 356 -27.63 15.75 -4.66
N TYR A 357 -27.64 14.42 -4.54
CA TYR A 357 -26.53 13.54 -4.93
C TYR A 357 -26.09 13.76 -6.39
N VAL A 358 -27.03 13.78 -7.33
CA VAL A 358 -26.75 13.92 -8.75
C VAL A 358 -26.20 15.30 -9.06
N THR A 359 -26.83 16.34 -8.52
CA THR A 359 -26.38 17.74 -8.74
C THR A 359 -24.97 17.98 -8.18
N ARG A 360 -24.63 17.39 -7.04
CA ARG A 360 -23.29 17.51 -6.42
C ARG A 360 -22.20 16.77 -7.19
N ASN A 361 -22.56 15.70 -7.91
CA ASN A 361 -21.64 14.84 -8.66
C ASN A 361 -21.63 15.11 -10.16
N GLU A 362 -22.22 16.22 -10.62
CA GLU A 362 -22.18 16.56 -12.04
C GLU A 362 -20.75 16.83 -12.53
N THR A 363 -20.44 16.24 -13.68
CA THR A 363 -19.18 16.48 -14.39
C THR A 363 -19.47 17.05 -15.78
N LYS A 364 -18.41 17.50 -16.47
CA LYS A 364 -18.51 18.07 -17.81
C LYS A 364 -19.20 17.08 -18.77
N GLU A 365 -20.31 17.53 -19.36
CA GLU A 365 -21.02 16.79 -20.38
C GLU A 365 -20.18 16.64 -21.66
N LYS A 366 -20.15 15.42 -22.18
CA LYS A 366 -19.53 15.02 -23.45
C LYS A 366 -20.61 14.53 -24.42
N LYS A 367 -20.28 14.43 -25.70
CA LYS A 367 -21.19 13.94 -26.74
C LYS A 367 -20.50 12.89 -27.60
N LEU A 368 -21.26 11.85 -27.95
CA LEU A 368 -20.89 10.94 -29.02
C LEU A 368 -21.07 11.61 -30.39
N ALA A 369 -20.53 10.98 -31.43
CA ALA A 369 -20.68 11.44 -32.82
C ALA A 369 -22.16 11.52 -33.25
N ASN A 370 -23.02 10.65 -32.73
CA ASN A 370 -24.47 10.65 -32.98
C ASN A 370 -25.24 11.69 -32.14
N GLY A 371 -24.54 12.55 -31.38
CA GLY A 371 -25.12 13.62 -30.58
C GLY A 371 -25.58 13.22 -29.17
N LYS A 372 -25.56 11.92 -28.82
CA LYS A 372 -25.97 11.44 -27.50
C LYS A 372 -25.00 11.93 -26.41
N LYS A 373 -25.57 12.55 -25.38
CA LYS A 373 -24.83 13.19 -24.29
C LYS A 373 -24.49 12.18 -23.19
N TYR A 374 -23.33 12.33 -22.56
CA TYR A 374 -22.88 11.50 -21.46
C TYR A 374 -21.91 12.24 -20.54
N ARG A 375 -21.73 11.76 -19.31
CA ARG A 375 -20.81 12.32 -18.31
C ARG A 375 -19.71 11.34 -17.92
N GLN A 376 -20.05 10.06 -17.88
CA GLN A 376 -19.15 8.98 -17.49
C GLN A 376 -19.28 7.80 -18.45
N LEU A 377 -18.25 6.95 -18.51
CA LEU A 377 -18.34 5.62 -19.11
C LEU A 377 -18.45 4.58 -17.99
N THR A 378 -19.14 3.48 -18.23
CA THR A 378 -19.21 2.34 -17.31
C THR A 378 -17.81 1.91 -16.87
N THR A 379 -17.66 1.66 -15.57
CA THR A 379 -16.36 1.33 -14.97
C THR A 379 -15.78 0.06 -15.60
N TYR A 380 -16.58 -1.00 -15.66
CA TYR A 380 -16.18 -2.34 -16.16
C TYR A 380 -16.60 -2.61 -17.63
N GLY A 381 -16.79 -1.56 -18.44
CA GLY A 381 -16.91 -1.69 -19.89
C GLY A 381 -15.54 -1.79 -20.59
N ASN A 382 -15.53 -1.80 -21.92
CA ASN A 382 -14.27 -1.78 -22.70
C ASN A 382 -13.58 -0.40 -22.75
N GLY A 383 -14.16 0.63 -22.13
CA GLY A 383 -13.59 1.98 -22.08
C GLY A 383 -13.82 2.82 -23.34
N GLU A 384 -14.45 2.26 -24.38
CA GLU A 384 -14.76 2.99 -25.59
C GLU A 384 -16.06 3.80 -25.44
N PRO A 385 -16.12 5.05 -25.93
CA PRO A 385 -17.34 5.84 -25.95
C PRO A 385 -18.36 5.27 -26.95
N SER A 386 -19.16 4.31 -26.50
CA SER A 386 -20.24 3.69 -27.26
C SER A 386 -21.59 3.87 -26.55
N GLU A 387 -22.69 3.65 -27.26
CA GLU A 387 -24.03 3.68 -26.66
C GLU A 387 -24.19 2.70 -25.50
N GLU A 388 -23.44 1.61 -25.52
CA GLU A 388 -23.49 0.58 -24.49
C GLU A 388 -22.75 0.98 -23.22
N ASN A 389 -21.71 1.83 -23.33
CA ASN A 389 -20.85 2.19 -22.21
C ASN A 389 -21.15 3.58 -21.63
N ILE A 390 -21.87 4.44 -22.35
CA ILE A 390 -22.05 5.82 -21.91
C ILE A 390 -23.12 5.95 -20.82
N MET A 391 -22.87 6.84 -19.87
CA MET A 391 -23.77 7.09 -18.73
C MET A 391 -24.13 8.57 -18.64
N PRO A 392 -25.42 8.90 -18.51
CA PRO A 392 -25.87 10.29 -18.43
C PRO A 392 -25.54 10.95 -17.09
N TYR A 393 -25.36 10.14 -16.04
CA TYR A 393 -25.03 10.57 -14.68
C TYR A 393 -23.71 9.94 -14.24
N VAL A 394 -23.06 10.59 -13.28
CA VAL A 394 -21.93 10.01 -12.57
C VAL A 394 -22.47 9.15 -11.43
N ILE A 395 -22.11 7.87 -11.40
CA ILE A 395 -22.48 6.94 -10.34
C ILE A 395 -21.21 6.58 -9.56
N ASP A 396 -21.19 6.89 -8.27
CA ASP A 396 -20.05 6.64 -7.41
C ASP A 396 -19.96 5.18 -7.00
N LYS A 397 -18.72 4.69 -6.90
CA LYS A 397 -18.47 3.36 -6.35
C LYS A 397 -19.05 3.18 -4.95
N GLY A 398 -19.07 4.25 -4.14
CA GLY A 398 -19.61 4.21 -2.78
C GLY A 398 -21.12 3.90 -2.75
N LEU A 399 -21.84 4.18 -3.82
CA LEU A 399 -23.24 3.80 -3.99
C LEU A 399 -23.40 2.43 -4.67
N ALA A 400 -22.66 2.20 -5.76
CA ALA A 400 -22.79 0.98 -6.54
C ALA A 400 -22.33 -0.27 -5.78
N VAL A 401 -21.23 -0.19 -5.03
CA VAL A 401 -20.64 -1.34 -4.33
C VAL A 401 -21.56 -1.94 -3.26
N PRO A 402 -22.15 -1.17 -2.32
CA PRO A 402 -23.06 -1.74 -1.32
C PRO A 402 -24.34 -2.34 -1.93
N ILE A 403 -24.84 -1.77 -3.02
CA ILE A 403 -25.99 -2.33 -3.75
C ILE A 403 -25.59 -3.64 -4.42
N ALA A 404 -24.44 -3.71 -5.09
CA ALA A 404 -23.97 -4.95 -5.70
C ALA A 404 -23.69 -6.03 -4.65
N GLY A 405 -23.03 -5.66 -3.56
CA GLY A 405 -22.63 -6.58 -2.49
C GLY A 405 -23.79 -7.27 -1.78
N MET A 406 -25.01 -6.72 -1.82
CA MET A 406 -26.19 -7.40 -1.26
C MET A 406 -26.49 -8.72 -1.98
N PHE A 407 -26.20 -8.79 -3.29
CA PHE A 407 -26.50 -9.96 -4.13
C PHE A 407 -25.69 -11.19 -3.71
N ARG A 408 -24.59 -11.04 -2.94
CA ARG A 408 -23.87 -12.19 -2.37
C ARG A 408 -24.78 -13.10 -1.54
N MET A 409 -25.89 -12.58 -0.98
CA MET A 409 -26.88 -13.39 -0.27
C MET A 409 -27.60 -14.42 -1.15
N LEU A 410 -27.54 -14.25 -2.47
CA LEU A 410 -28.05 -15.21 -3.45
C LEU A 410 -27.01 -16.21 -3.92
N LEU A 411 -25.80 -16.17 -3.36
CA LEU A 411 -24.79 -17.18 -3.65
C LEU A 411 -25.01 -18.41 -2.76
N GLU A 412 -24.63 -19.54 -3.33
CA GLU A 412 -24.40 -20.78 -2.63
C GLU A 412 -23.03 -21.34 -3.05
N LYS A 413 -22.48 -22.17 -2.17
CA LYS A 413 -21.23 -22.88 -2.40
C LYS A 413 -21.55 -24.36 -2.37
N ASP A 414 -21.20 -25.06 -3.44
CA ASP A 414 -21.40 -26.50 -3.52
C ASP A 414 -20.61 -27.19 -2.39
N PRO A 415 -21.24 -28.01 -1.52
CA PRO A 415 -20.56 -28.58 -0.35
C PRO A 415 -19.42 -29.54 -0.69
N GLU A 416 -19.45 -30.19 -1.86
CA GLU A 416 -18.47 -31.19 -2.25
C GLU A 416 -17.29 -30.58 -3.02
N THR A 417 -17.60 -29.73 -4.00
CA THR A 417 -16.62 -29.13 -4.91
C THR A 417 -16.14 -27.75 -4.47
N GLY A 418 -16.90 -27.07 -3.60
CA GLY A 418 -16.63 -25.70 -3.19
C GLY A 418 -16.92 -24.66 -4.27
N ILE A 419 -17.50 -25.04 -5.41
CA ILE A 419 -17.77 -24.12 -6.53
C ILE A 419 -18.91 -23.18 -6.15
N TYR A 420 -18.78 -21.91 -6.54
CA TYR A 420 -19.79 -20.88 -6.31
C TYR A 420 -20.84 -20.89 -7.42
N SER A 421 -22.11 -20.77 -7.03
CA SER A 421 -23.23 -20.59 -7.95
C SER A 421 -24.26 -19.63 -7.37
N TRP A 422 -25.11 -19.09 -8.23
CA TRP A 422 -26.34 -18.43 -7.80
C TRP A 422 -27.37 -19.48 -7.39
N ILE A 423 -28.16 -19.20 -6.36
CA ILE A 423 -29.25 -20.11 -5.95
C ILE A 423 -30.21 -20.37 -7.12
N SER A 424 -30.73 -21.60 -7.17
CA SER A 424 -31.71 -21.99 -8.17
C SER A 424 -32.98 -21.11 -8.14
N GLY A 425 -33.53 -20.81 -9.32
CA GLY A 425 -34.73 -19.98 -9.49
C GLY A 425 -34.46 -18.48 -9.58
N VAL A 426 -33.20 -18.05 -9.56
CA VAL A 426 -32.81 -16.65 -9.81
C VAL A 426 -32.31 -16.48 -11.23
N ASP A 427 -33.00 -15.64 -12.00
CA ASP A 427 -32.43 -15.00 -13.19
C ASP A 427 -32.04 -13.56 -12.84
N LEU A 428 -30.74 -13.32 -12.63
CA LEU A 428 -30.23 -12.00 -12.30
C LEU A 428 -30.49 -10.98 -13.40
N LYS A 429 -30.34 -11.37 -14.67
CA LYS A 429 -30.47 -10.46 -15.81
C LYS A 429 -31.91 -9.99 -15.97
N GLN A 430 -32.87 -10.83 -15.62
CA GLN A 430 -34.29 -10.48 -15.64
C GLN A 430 -34.72 -9.68 -14.39
N HIS A 431 -34.19 -10.01 -13.21
CA HIS A 431 -34.76 -9.53 -11.93
C HIS A 431 -33.93 -8.49 -11.18
N ALA A 432 -32.66 -8.25 -11.54
CA ALA A 432 -31.78 -7.34 -10.79
C ALA A 432 -32.39 -5.95 -10.58
N GLY A 433 -33.00 -5.35 -11.61
CA GLY A 433 -33.62 -4.03 -11.48
C GLY A 433 -34.79 -3.99 -10.48
N GLN A 434 -35.60 -5.05 -10.41
CA GLN A 434 -36.67 -5.16 -9.43
C GLN A 434 -36.12 -5.35 -8.01
N ILE A 435 -35.09 -6.19 -7.87
CA ILE A 435 -34.43 -6.46 -6.60
C ILE A 435 -33.81 -5.19 -6.03
N ILE A 436 -33.04 -4.45 -6.84
CA ILE A 436 -32.46 -3.15 -6.46
C ILE A 436 -33.57 -2.17 -6.07
N GLY A 437 -34.70 -2.22 -6.77
CA GLY A 437 -35.90 -1.44 -6.47
C GLY A 437 -36.43 -1.59 -5.03
N PHE A 438 -36.13 -2.69 -4.33
CA PHE A 438 -36.51 -2.87 -2.92
C PHE A 438 -35.75 -1.99 -1.94
N ILE A 439 -34.54 -1.55 -2.28
CA ILE A 439 -33.67 -0.75 -1.40
C ILE A 439 -33.38 0.66 -1.93
N ILE A 440 -33.71 0.93 -3.20
CA ILE A 440 -33.20 2.11 -3.91
C ILE A 440 -33.63 3.43 -3.28
N GLU A 441 -34.82 3.50 -2.69
CA GLU A 441 -35.31 4.71 -2.04
C GLU A 441 -34.50 5.07 -0.79
N GLU A 442 -34.30 4.08 0.10
CA GLU A 442 -33.50 4.23 1.32
C GLU A 442 -32.03 4.52 0.97
N ALA A 443 -31.48 3.80 -0.01
CA ALA A 443 -30.11 4.02 -0.49
C ALA A 443 -29.90 5.45 -1.01
N MET A 444 -30.78 5.94 -1.89
CA MET A 444 -30.66 7.29 -2.44
C MET A 444 -30.88 8.38 -1.38
N LYS A 445 -31.75 8.14 -0.39
CA LYS A 445 -31.94 9.05 0.75
C LYS A 445 -30.66 9.16 1.58
N ALA A 446 -30.09 8.02 2.00
CA ALA A 446 -28.88 7.97 2.80
C ALA A 446 -27.70 8.65 2.07
N VAL A 447 -27.54 8.39 0.77
CA VAL A 447 -26.47 9.01 -0.03
C VAL A 447 -26.67 10.52 -0.21
N ALA A 448 -27.91 10.99 -0.33
CA ALA A 448 -28.19 12.42 -0.43
C ALA A 448 -27.88 13.17 0.88
N GLU A 449 -28.13 12.52 2.03
CA GLU A 449 -27.92 13.06 3.38
C GLU A 449 -26.44 12.99 3.80
N GLU A 450 -25.81 11.82 3.66
CA GLU A 450 -24.48 11.54 4.24
C GLU A 450 -23.34 11.46 3.21
N GLY A 451 -23.68 11.31 1.93
CA GLY A 451 -22.73 11.10 0.84
C GLY A 451 -22.40 9.61 0.59
N PRO A 452 -21.91 9.27 -0.62
CA PRO A 452 -21.69 7.87 -1.04
C PRO A 452 -20.61 7.16 -0.21
N ASP A 453 -19.60 7.90 0.26
CA ASP A 453 -18.51 7.34 1.06
C ASP A 453 -18.95 6.92 2.46
N ASN A 454 -19.90 7.64 3.05
CA ASN A 454 -20.44 7.32 4.37
C ASN A 454 -21.48 6.20 4.28
N TYR A 455 -22.35 6.25 3.26
CA TYR A 455 -23.26 5.15 2.91
C TYR A 455 -22.52 3.82 2.78
N ALA A 456 -21.38 3.81 2.07
CA ALA A 456 -20.57 2.61 1.90
C ALA A 456 -19.94 2.07 3.19
N LYS A 457 -19.74 2.91 4.20
CA LYS A 457 -19.11 2.56 5.49
C LYS A 457 -20.12 2.25 6.59
N ASP A 458 -21.40 2.53 6.37
CA ASP A 458 -22.40 2.40 7.40
C ASP A 458 -22.83 0.94 7.62
N ARG A 459 -22.65 0.43 8.85
CA ARG A 459 -22.98 -0.96 9.20
C ARG A 459 -24.46 -1.24 9.05
N MET A 460 -25.30 -0.27 9.39
CA MET A 460 -26.75 -0.46 9.39
C MET A 460 -27.27 -0.60 7.97
N THR A 461 -26.79 0.23 7.05
CA THR A 461 -27.04 0.16 5.60
C THR A 461 -26.71 -1.23 5.05
N TRP A 462 -25.51 -1.74 5.32
CA TRP A 462 -25.12 -3.09 4.88
C TRP A 462 -26.04 -4.15 5.47
N LYS A 463 -26.33 -4.08 6.77
CA LYS A 463 -27.23 -5.03 7.44
C LYS A 463 -28.63 -5.00 6.81
N ASN A 464 -29.20 -3.82 6.55
CA ASN A 464 -30.51 -3.66 5.93
C ASN A 464 -30.53 -4.24 4.52
N ASN A 465 -29.56 -3.88 3.66
CA ASN A 465 -29.45 -4.40 2.30
C ASN A 465 -29.35 -5.93 2.28
N LEU A 466 -28.48 -6.50 3.12
CA LEU A 466 -28.29 -7.95 3.22
C LEU A 466 -29.53 -8.65 3.77
N LEU A 467 -30.22 -8.07 4.76
CA LEU A 467 -31.45 -8.63 5.32
C LEU A 467 -32.58 -8.65 4.28
N THR A 468 -32.77 -7.56 3.54
CA THR A 468 -33.73 -7.50 2.42
C THR A 468 -33.43 -8.59 1.40
N MET A 469 -32.14 -8.82 1.09
CA MET A 469 -31.75 -9.86 0.15
C MET A 469 -31.91 -11.28 0.71
N SER A 470 -31.67 -11.47 2.00
CA SER A 470 -31.94 -12.73 2.71
C SER A 470 -33.42 -13.09 2.66
N GLN A 471 -34.31 -12.12 2.89
CA GLN A 471 -35.76 -12.32 2.78
C GLN A 471 -36.17 -12.67 1.36
N TYR A 472 -35.56 -12.04 0.36
CA TYR A 472 -35.80 -12.38 -1.04
C TYR A 472 -35.33 -13.80 -1.37
N ARG A 473 -34.13 -14.21 -0.91
CA ARG A 473 -33.63 -15.58 -1.02
C ARG A 473 -34.63 -16.60 -0.46
N MET A 474 -35.13 -16.36 0.75
CA MET A 474 -36.11 -17.25 1.41
C MET A 474 -37.40 -17.40 0.59
N ARG A 475 -37.88 -16.32 -0.05
CA ARG A 475 -39.07 -16.36 -0.92
C ARG A 475 -38.87 -17.21 -2.18
N ILE A 476 -37.69 -17.13 -2.80
CA ILE A 476 -37.38 -17.94 -3.99
C ILE A 476 -37.28 -19.41 -3.62
N GLN A 477 -36.57 -19.72 -2.53
CA GLN A 477 -36.40 -21.09 -2.07
C GLN A 477 -37.73 -21.73 -1.66
N SER A 478 -38.65 -20.96 -1.04
CA SER A 478 -39.98 -21.48 -0.74
C SER A 478 -40.82 -21.73 -1.99
N GLN A 479 -40.77 -20.86 -3.00
CA GLN A 479 -41.47 -21.07 -4.28
C GLN A 479 -40.95 -22.30 -5.05
N GLY A 480 -39.64 -22.53 -5.03
CA GLY A 480 -39.02 -23.74 -5.60
C GLY A 480 -39.40 -25.02 -4.88
N ALA A 481 -39.61 -24.97 -3.55
CA ALA A 481 -40.01 -26.12 -2.74
C ALA A 481 -41.46 -26.59 -2.98
N TYR A 482 -42.35 -25.71 -3.46
CA TYR A 482 -43.74 -26.07 -3.83
C TYR A 482 -43.88 -26.53 -5.30
N SER A 483 -42.79 -26.54 -6.07
CA SER A 483 -42.76 -26.92 -7.49
C SER A 483 -42.12 -28.31 -7.73
N LYS A 484 -41.68 -28.98 -6.67
CA LYS A 484 -41.33 -30.41 -6.62
C LYS A 484 -42.43 -31.14 -5.86
#